data_AF-A0A248TIX8-F1
#
_entry.id   AF-A0A248TIX8-F1
#
_cell.length_a   1.000
_cell.length_b   1.000
_cell.length_c   1.000
_cell.angle_alpha   90.00
_cell.angle_beta   90.00
_cell.angle_gamma   90.00
#
_symmetry.space_group_name_H-M   'P 1'
#
loop_
_entity.id
_entity.type
_entity.pdbx_description
1 polymer ?
#
loop_
_entity_poly.entity_id
_entity_poly.type
_entity_poly.pdbx_seq_one_letter_code
_entity_poly.pdbx_strand_id
1 'polypeptide(L)'
;MNYKFSPELSQAIVDGILKGYRHYIHEREQKKREMLISTGYAWVKGNHIEDAVAQECRKLGIQFEFSKAGYAWGYLKFENKATNSLFIIKSGGPSPQSSPSRKEEHYLVELSKINRHIDWQQLEQMNEVGEQLMLEDVTSQNFEQLSFGEFDFLKQTFDQFYIVSYEMDETKLLSKIQLLMPTPDMKKVHLVEDWLPLAFHSSYHITEIEVEGIRGE
;
A
#
# COMPACT_ATOMS: atom_id res chain seq x y z
N MET A 1 -14.30 -15.49 -9.54
CA MET A 1 -14.16 -15.27 -8.08
C MET A 1 -12.75 -15.62 -7.58
N ASN A 2 -11.67 -15.45 -8.36
CA ASN A 2 -10.37 -16.10 -8.03
C ASN A 2 -9.21 -15.19 -7.60
N TYR A 3 -9.38 -13.87 -7.56
CA TYR A 3 -8.27 -12.95 -7.26
C TYR A 3 -8.58 -11.91 -6.18
N LYS A 4 -9.79 -11.92 -5.61
CA LYS A 4 -10.21 -10.98 -4.56
C LYS A 4 -9.89 -11.54 -3.18
N PHE A 5 -9.64 -10.66 -2.22
CA PHE A 5 -9.60 -11.05 -0.82
C PHE A 5 -11.00 -11.34 -0.28
N SER A 6 -11.06 -12.02 0.87
CA SER A 6 -12.34 -12.22 1.54
C SER A 6 -12.90 -10.86 1.99
N PRO A 7 -14.23 -10.68 2.04
CA PRO A 7 -14.83 -9.43 2.48
C PRO A 7 -14.33 -8.97 3.85
N GLU A 8 -14.08 -9.92 4.76
CA GLU A 8 -13.58 -9.65 6.12
C GLU A 8 -12.16 -9.08 6.08
N LEU A 9 -11.28 -9.64 5.25
CA LEU A 9 -9.92 -9.15 5.09
C LEU A 9 -9.89 -7.79 4.41
N SER A 10 -10.68 -7.61 3.33
CA SER A 10 -10.80 -6.32 2.64
C SER A 10 -11.27 -5.22 3.59
N GLN A 11 -12.30 -5.48 4.40
CA GLN A 11 -12.78 -4.53 5.39
C GLN A 11 -11.74 -4.24 6.47
N ALA A 12 -11.04 -5.25 6.99
CA ALA A 12 -10.01 -5.05 8.01
C ALA A 12 -8.84 -4.20 7.51
N ILE A 13 -8.44 -4.36 6.25
CA ILE A 13 -7.41 -3.52 5.62
C ILE A 13 -7.89 -2.07 5.51
N VAL A 14 -9.14 -1.85 5.04
CA VAL A 14 -9.74 -0.51 4.93
C VAL A 14 -9.85 0.17 6.29
N ASP A 15 -10.33 -0.55 7.31
CA ASP A 15 -10.40 -0.06 8.68
C ASP A 15 -9.02 0.31 9.22
N GLY A 16 -8.00 -0.51 8.94
CA GLY A 16 -6.61 -0.23 9.27
C GLY A 16 -6.09 1.05 8.62
N ILE A 17 -6.36 1.25 7.33
CA ILE A 17 -5.95 2.47 6.59
C ILE A 17 -6.59 3.71 7.21
N LEU A 18 -7.90 3.68 7.47
CA LEU A 18 -8.62 4.82 8.05
C LEU A 18 -8.17 5.11 9.49
N LYS A 19 -8.02 4.08 10.31
CA LYS A 19 -7.52 4.19 11.69
C LYS A 19 -6.11 4.77 11.73
N GLY A 20 -5.22 4.25 10.89
CA GLY A 20 -3.84 4.71 10.81
C GLY A 20 -3.74 6.14 10.30
N TYR A 21 -4.54 6.51 9.30
CA TYR A 21 -4.55 7.88 8.80
C TYR A 21 -5.09 8.87 9.84
N ARG A 22 -6.15 8.51 10.57
CA ARG A 22 -6.66 9.32 11.68
C ARG A 22 -5.63 9.51 12.80
N HIS A 23 -4.91 8.44 13.15
CA HIS A 23 -3.81 8.50 14.12
C HIS A 23 -2.70 9.45 13.64
N TYR A 24 -2.29 9.33 12.39
CA TYR A 24 -1.32 10.24 11.78
C TYR A 24 -1.74 11.71 11.85
N ILE A 25 -3.00 12.03 11.53
CA ILE A 25 -3.52 13.41 11.62
C ILE A 25 -3.36 13.95 13.04
N HIS A 26 -3.76 13.17 14.04
CA HIS A 26 -3.66 13.58 15.45
C HIS A 26 -2.21 13.83 15.88
N GLU A 27 -1.31 12.91 15.55
CA GLU A 27 0.11 13.05 15.88
C GLU A 27 0.75 14.22 15.15
N ARG A 28 0.44 14.43 13.86
CA ARG A 28 0.96 15.57 13.09
C ARG A 28 0.50 16.90 13.72
N GLU A 29 -0.76 16.98 14.12
CA GLU A 29 -1.30 18.14 14.84
C GLU A 29 -0.62 18.37 16.18
N GLN A 30 -0.34 17.31 16.92
CA GLN A 30 0.37 17.40 18.18
C GLN A 30 1.81 17.89 17.99
N LYS A 31 2.56 17.32 17.04
CA LYS A 31 3.95 17.73 16.78
C LYS A 31 4.07 19.16 16.27
N LYS A 32 3.08 19.64 15.52
CA LYS A 32 2.97 21.06 15.13
C LYS A 32 2.86 22.00 16.33
N ARG A 33 2.19 21.59 17.41
CA ARG A 33 2.10 22.38 18.65
C ARG A 33 3.36 22.28 19.52
N GLU A 34 4.01 21.13 19.53
CA GLU A 34 5.13 20.84 20.42
C GLU A 34 6.49 21.28 19.88
N MET A 35 6.66 21.38 18.56
CA MET A 35 7.95 21.56 17.91
C MET A 35 8.01 22.83 17.07
N LEU A 36 9.16 23.51 17.08
CA LEU A 36 9.42 24.66 16.20
C LEU A 36 9.53 24.26 14.72
N ILE A 37 9.98 23.02 14.46
CA ILE A 37 10.10 22.44 13.11
C ILE A 37 9.53 21.02 13.18
N SER A 38 8.30 20.83 12.70
CA SER A 38 7.58 19.55 12.69
C SER A 38 7.41 18.95 11.28
N THR A 39 7.88 19.64 10.23
CA THR A 39 7.66 19.27 8.82
C THR A 39 8.15 17.87 8.45
N GLY A 40 9.14 17.33 9.17
CA GLY A 40 9.59 15.94 9.02
C GLY A 40 8.49 14.90 9.28
N TYR A 41 7.50 15.22 10.11
CA TYR A 41 6.37 14.34 10.38
C TYR A 41 5.44 14.16 9.17
N ALA A 42 5.53 15.02 8.14
CA ALA A 42 4.78 14.83 6.91
C ALA A 42 5.04 13.46 6.26
N TRP A 43 6.25 12.93 6.44
CA TRP A 43 6.75 11.72 5.79
C TRP A 43 6.41 10.41 6.50
N VAL A 44 5.87 10.45 7.73
CA VAL A 44 5.61 9.23 8.51
C VAL A 44 4.19 8.66 8.36
N LYS A 45 3.35 9.26 7.49
CA LYS A 45 1.97 8.82 7.23
C LYS A 45 1.86 7.32 6.95
N GLY A 46 2.73 6.81 6.08
CA GLY A 46 2.76 5.39 5.73
C GLY A 46 2.99 4.50 6.94
N ASN A 47 3.84 4.91 7.88
CA ASN A 47 4.16 4.14 9.07
C ASN A 47 2.94 3.96 9.99
N HIS A 48 2.15 5.02 10.20
CA HIS A 48 0.93 4.93 11.00
C HIS A 48 -0.12 4.03 10.32
N ILE A 49 -0.21 4.08 9.00
CA ILE A 49 -1.14 3.26 8.22
C ILE A 49 -0.73 1.79 8.26
N GLU A 50 0.51 1.46 7.95
CA GLU A 50 0.99 0.07 7.98
C GLU A 50 0.88 -0.56 9.37
N ASP A 51 1.21 0.17 10.43
CA ASP A 51 1.05 -0.31 11.81
C ASP A 51 -0.42 -0.60 12.14
N ALA A 52 -1.33 0.31 11.79
CA ALA A 52 -2.76 0.09 12.02
C ALA A 52 -3.32 -1.08 11.20
N VAL A 53 -2.95 -1.20 9.92
CA VAL A 53 -3.32 -2.35 9.08
C VAL A 53 -2.78 -3.65 9.66
N ALA A 54 -1.54 -3.68 10.13
CA ALA A 54 -0.95 -4.83 10.79
C ALA A 54 -1.71 -5.27 12.04
N GLN A 55 -2.17 -4.32 12.86
CA GLN A 55 -2.99 -4.62 14.03
C GLN A 55 -4.35 -5.22 13.67
N GLU A 56 -5.02 -4.69 12.64
CA GLU A 56 -6.33 -5.18 12.20
C GLU A 56 -6.21 -6.55 11.52
N CYS A 57 -5.28 -6.71 10.58
CA CYS A 57 -5.06 -7.94 9.84
C CYS A 57 -4.57 -9.10 10.71
N ARG A 58 -3.78 -8.84 11.76
CA ARG A 58 -3.32 -9.87 12.71
C ARG A 58 -4.49 -10.59 13.39
N LYS A 59 -5.61 -9.90 13.63
CA LYS A 59 -6.84 -10.49 14.21
C LYS A 59 -7.44 -11.58 13.31
N LEU A 60 -7.14 -11.52 12.01
CA LEU A 60 -7.57 -12.48 10.99
C LEU A 60 -6.49 -13.52 10.66
N GLY A 61 -5.41 -13.59 11.44
CA GLY A 61 -4.33 -14.55 11.23
C GLY A 61 -3.35 -14.17 10.12
N ILE A 62 -3.41 -12.95 9.60
CA ILE A 62 -2.41 -12.43 8.65
C ILE A 62 -1.10 -12.18 9.40
N GLN A 63 -0.03 -12.76 8.88
CA GLN A 63 1.32 -12.53 9.38
C GLN A 63 1.95 -11.38 8.61
N PHE A 64 3.01 -10.79 9.16
CA PHE A 64 3.75 -9.77 8.44
C PHE A 64 5.22 -9.80 8.81
N GLU A 65 6.04 -9.47 7.82
CA GLU A 65 7.48 -9.38 7.95
C GLU A 65 7.94 -7.96 7.61
N PHE A 66 8.79 -7.40 8.46
CA PHE A 66 9.45 -6.13 8.18
C PHE A 66 10.47 -6.31 7.06
N SER A 67 10.41 -5.43 6.07
CA SER A 67 11.37 -5.37 4.98
C SER A 67 11.79 -3.91 4.75
N LYS A 68 12.82 -3.71 3.93
CA LYS A 68 13.28 -2.37 3.55
C LYS A 68 13.18 -2.16 2.06
N ALA A 69 12.65 -1.00 1.68
CA ALA A 69 12.79 -0.43 0.36
C ALA A 69 13.90 0.62 0.43
N GLY A 70 15.13 0.21 0.12
CA GLY A 70 16.28 1.11 0.24
C GLY A 70 16.97 1.04 1.60
N TYR A 71 17.75 2.06 1.92
CA TYR A 71 18.51 2.12 3.18
C TYR A 71 17.64 2.57 4.38
N ALA A 72 16.69 3.46 4.14
CA ALA A 72 15.99 4.19 5.20
C ALA A 72 14.48 3.90 5.29
N TRP A 73 13.87 3.31 4.25
CA TRP A 73 12.42 3.11 4.22
C TRP A 73 12.06 1.68 4.57
N GLY A 74 11.39 1.49 5.70
CA GLY A 74 10.79 0.22 6.09
C GLY A 74 9.40 0.08 5.48
N TYR A 75 9.00 -1.16 5.18
CA TYR A 75 7.62 -1.50 4.83
C TYR A 75 7.27 -2.88 5.39
N LEU A 76 5.97 -3.20 5.46
CA LEU A 76 5.51 -4.52 5.86
C LEU A 76 5.10 -5.37 4.65
N LYS A 77 5.66 -6.57 4.57
CA LYS A 77 5.18 -7.65 3.70
C LYS A 77 4.10 -8.41 4.46
N PHE A 78 2.85 -8.35 4.01
CA PHE A 78 1.73 -9.05 4.64
C PHE A 78 1.51 -10.41 3.99
N GLU A 79 1.48 -11.46 4.80
CA GLU A 79 1.42 -12.85 4.37
C GLU A 79 0.09 -13.47 4.78
N ASN A 80 -0.72 -13.83 3.77
CA ASN A 80 -1.90 -14.64 3.96
C ASN A 80 -1.58 -16.10 3.59
N LYS A 81 -1.25 -16.91 4.61
CA LYS A 81 -0.93 -18.34 4.41
C LYS A 81 -2.16 -19.18 4.04
N ALA A 82 -3.37 -18.70 4.28
CA ALA A 82 -4.59 -19.45 3.92
C ALA A 82 -4.82 -19.46 2.40
N THR A 83 -4.44 -18.38 1.72
CA THR A 83 -4.58 -18.21 0.26
C THR A 83 -3.25 -18.19 -0.47
N ASN A 84 -2.13 -18.41 0.24
CA ASN A 84 -0.77 -18.23 -0.28
C ASN A 84 -0.59 -16.89 -1.02
N SER A 85 -1.17 -15.81 -0.49
CA SER A 85 -1.01 -14.48 -1.08
C SER A 85 -0.14 -13.57 -0.23
N LEU A 86 0.64 -12.74 -0.91
CA LEU A 86 1.47 -11.70 -0.35
C LEU A 86 0.88 -10.33 -0.75
N PHE A 87 0.88 -9.36 0.15
CA PHE A 87 0.56 -7.98 -0.22
C PHE A 87 1.40 -6.95 0.52
N ILE A 88 1.47 -5.75 -0.06
CA ILE A 88 2.06 -4.56 0.57
C ILE A 88 1.06 -3.41 0.53
N ILE A 89 1.26 -2.41 1.38
CA ILE A 89 0.46 -1.18 1.38
C ILE A 89 1.31 -0.05 0.79
N LYS A 90 0.76 0.72 -0.15
CA LYS A 90 1.46 1.87 -0.75
C LYS A 90 0.52 3.07 -0.95
N SER A 91 1.01 4.29 -0.76
CA SER A 91 0.29 5.47 -1.21
C SER A 91 0.32 5.56 -2.74
N GLY A 92 -0.84 5.84 -3.34
CA GLY A 92 -0.99 6.25 -4.74
C GLY A 92 -1.32 7.74 -4.82
N GLY A 93 -0.96 8.36 -5.94
CA GLY A 93 -1.33 9.71 -6.31
C GLY A 93 -0.51 10.15 -7.53
N PRO A 94 -1.08 10.93 -8.47
CA PRO A 94 -0.33 11.44 -9.60
C PRO A 94 0.73 12.43 -9.14
N SER A 95 2.02 12.07 -9.23
CA SER A 95 3.13 13.02 -9.19
C SER A 95 3.54 13.39 -10.61
N PRO A 96 3.35 14.64 -11.06
CA PRO A 96 3.72 15.08 -12.41
C PRO A 96 5.24 15.23 -12.61
N GLN A 97 6.09 14.90 -11.64
CA GLN A 97 7.54 15.20 -11.70
C GLN A 97 8.52 14.08 -11.30
N SER A 98 8.08 12.86 -11.00
CA SER A 98 9.04 11.79 -10.74
C SER A 98 9.27 10.94 -11.98
N SER A 99 10.42 11.15 -12.64
CA SER A 99 11.03 10.10 -13.45
C SER A 99 11.36 8.93 -12.52
N PRO A 100 10.89 7.70 -12.78
CA PRO A 100 11.14 6.58 -11.88
C PRO A 100 12.65 6.41 -11.69
N SER A 101 13.11 6.47 -10.45
CA SER A 101 14.46 6.02 -10.16
C SER A 101 14.50 4.51 -10.44
N ARG A 102 15.33 4.07 -11.40
CA ARG A 102 15.49 2.68 -11.90
C ARG A 102 15.63 1.57 -10.84
N LYS A 103 15.73 1.91 -9.56
CA LYS A 103 16.04 0.99 -8.46
C LYS A 103 14.87 0.79 -7.47
N GLU A 104 13.97 1.76 -7.33
CA GLU A 104 12.74 1.58 -6.52
C GLU A 104 11.78 0.57 -7.16
N GLU A 105 11.85 0.48 -8.50
CA GLU A 105 11.18 -0.56 -9.28
C GLU A 105 11.69 -1.96 -8.97
N HIS A 106 12.94 -2.14 -8.51
CA HIS A 106 13.54 -3.48 -8.49
C HIS A 106 12.86 -4.42 -7.50
N TYR A 107 12.59 -4.01 -6.25
CA TYR A 107 11.96 -4.92 -5.30
C TYR A 107 10.49 -5.22 -5.69
N LEU A 108 9.76 -4.24 -6.21
CA LEU A 108 8.40 -4.44 -6.71
C LEU A 108 8.38 -5.36 -7.93
N VAL A 109 9.33 -5.20 -8.85
CA VAL A 109 9.54 -6.10 -9.99
C VAL A 109 9.86 -7.51 -9.49
N GLU A 110 10.68 -7.68 -8.46
CA GLU A 110 10.97 -9.01 -7.93
C GLU A 110 9.76 -9.63 -7.21
N LEU A 111 9.01 -8.85 -6.44
CA LEU A 111 7.76 -9.32 -5.81
C LEU A 111 6.70 -9.64 -6.85
N SER A 112 6.59 -8.87 -7.93
CA SER A 112 5.59 -9.11 -8.99
C SER A 112 5.85 -10.41 -9.75
N LYS A 113 7.08 -10.95 -9.75
CA LYS A 113 7.37 -12.30 -10.29
C LYS A 113 6.65 -13.43 -9.56
N ILE A 114 6.09 -13.19 -8.37
CA ILE A 114 5.16 -14.12 -7.72
C ILE A 114 3.97 -14.39 -8.65
N ASN A 115 3.46 -13.37 -9.36
CA ASN A 115 2.31 -13.46 -10.27
C ASN A 115 2.61 -14.14 -11.61
N ARG A 116 3.73 -14.86 -11.76
CA ARG A 116 4.14 -15.49 -13.03
C ARG A 116 3.13 -16.48 -13.64
N HIS A 117 2.24 -17.02 -12.81
CA HIS A 117 1.26 -18.05 -13.21
C HIS A 117 -0.18 -17.51 -13.35
N ILE A 118 -0.37 -16.19 -13.21
CA ILE A 118 -1.71 -15.59 -13.31
C ILE A 118 -2.20 -15.62 -14.76
N ASP A 119 -3.48 -15.96 -14.95
CA ASP A 119 -4.16 -15.84 -16.22
C ASP A 119 -4.60 -14.38 -16.45
N TRP A 120 -3.74 -13.61 -17.11
CA TRP A 120 -3.97 -12.19 -17.38
C TRP A 120 -5.14 -11.94 -18.33
N GLN A 121 -5.47 -12.89 -19.22
CA GLN A 121 -6.61 -12.72 -20.12
C GLN A 121 -7.92 -12.75 -19.34
N GLN A 122 -8.02 -13.64 -18.35
CA GLN A 122 -9.17 -13.68 -17.45
C GLN A 122 -9.30 -12.37 -16.65
N LEU A 123 -8.18 -11.83 -16.15
CA LEU A 123 -8.19 -10.60 -15.34
C LEU A 123 -8.53 -9.35 -16.17
N GLU A 124 -8.05 -9.26 -17.43
CA GLU A 124 -8.37 -8.18 -18.37
C GLU A 124 -9.84 -8.21 -18.79
N GLN A 125 -10.43 -9.40 -18.99
CA GLN A 125 -11.86 -9.53 -19.29
C GLN A 125 -12.76 -9.10 -18.12
N MET A 126 -12.25 -9.16 -16.89
CA MET A 126 -12.96 -8.72 -15.70
C MET A 126 -12.90 -7.19 -15.49
N ASN A 127 -11.95 -6.48 -16.11
CA ASN A 127 -11.70 -5.07 -15.85
C ASN A 127 -11.35 -4.30 -17.14
N GLU A 128 -12.27 -3.46 -17.63
CA GLU A 128 -12.07 -2.61 -18.83
C GLU A 128 -11.09 -1.44 -18.62
N VAL A 129 -10.62 -1.19 -17.39
CA VAL A 129 -9.83 0.00 -17.05
C VAL A 129 -8.49 -0.42 -16.44
N GLY A 130 -7.50 -0.67 -17.29
CA GLY A 130 -6.10 -0.77 -16.89
C GLY A 130 -5.46 0.61 -16.93
N GLU A 131 -5.66 1.44 -15.90
CA GLU A 131 -4.83 2.64 -15.74
C GLU A 131 -3.42 2.21 -15.32
N GLN A 132 -2.42 2.69 -16.06
CA GLN A 132 -1.01 2.52 -15.69
C GLN A 132 -0.74 3.39 -14.44
N LEU A 133 -0.76 2.80 -13.25
CA LEU A 133 -0.32 3.48 -12.03
C LEU A 133 1.19 3.73 -12.10
N MET A 134 1.57 5.01 -12.14
CA MET A 134 2.94 5.44 -11.85
C MET A 134 3.09 5.54 -10.33
N LEU A 135 3.96 4.70 -9.76
CA LEU A 135 4.24 4.66 -8.33
C LEU A 135 5.09 5.86 -7.90
N GLU A 136 4.77 6.47 -6.76
CA GLU A 136 5.57 7.57 -6.20
C GLU A 136 7.02 7.14 -5.89
N ASP A 137 7.92 8.11 -6.11
CA ASP A 137 9.39 8.04 -6.02
C ASP A 137 9.83 8.48 -4.61
N VAL A 138 10.34 7.55 -3.81
CA VAL A 138 11.00 7.82 -2.53
C VAL A 138 12.51 7.77 -2.76
N THR A 139 13.07 8.97 -2.94
CA THR A 139 14.49 9.33 -3.00
C THR A 139 15.51 8.19 -3.14
N SER A 140 16.11 8.14 -4.32
CA SER A 140 17.34 7.44 -4.72
C SER A 140 18.41 7.34 -3.62
N GLN A 141 18.44 6.25 -2.85
CA GLN A 141 19.61 5.82 -2.08
C GLN A 141 19.80 4.31 -2.19
N ASN A 142 21.06 3.87 -2.22
CA ASN A 142 21.44 2.50 -2.53
C ASN A 142 20.66 1.47 -1.69
N PHE A 143 20.07 0.51 -2.41
CA PHE A 143 19.12 -0.45 -1.87
C PHE A 143 19.84 -1.68 -1.32
N GLU A 144 19.49 -2.10 -0.11
CA GLU A 144 19.75 -3.47 0.33
C GLU A 144 18.87 -4.37 -0.55
N GLN A 145 19.51 -5.06 -1.49
CA GLN A 145 18.84 -6.06 -2.30
C GLN A 145 18.41 -7.19 -1.36
N LEU A 146 17.11 -7.51 -1.38
CA LEU A 146 16.61 -8.80 -0.93
C LEU A 146 17.54 -9.89 -1.49
N SER A 147 18.02 -10.77 -0.63
CA SER A 147 18.99 -11.78 -1.05
C SER A 147 18.35 -12.70 -2.08
N PHE A 148 19.12 -13.18 -3.07
CA PHE A 148 18.59 -14.07 -4.12
C PHE A 148 17.81 -15.27 -3.56
N GLY A 149 18.27 -15.83 -2.42
CA GLY A 149 17.61 -16.95 -1.74
C GLY A 149 16.26 -16.60 -1.10
N GLU A 150 16.09 -15.37 -0.60
CA GLU A 150 14.81 -14.91 -0.04
C GLU A 150 13.75 -14.78 -1.13
N PHE A 151 14.11 -14.28 -2.31
CA PHE A 151 13.17 -14.18 -3.43
C PHE A 151 12.73 -15.53 -3.97
N ASP A 152 13.65 -16.47 -4.12
CA ASP A 152 13.31 -17.82 -4.58
C ASP A 152 12.36 -18.50 -3.60
N PHE A 153 12.56 -18.30 -2.30
CA PHE A 153 11.64 -18.75 -1.27
C PHE A 153 10.25 -18.12 -1.42
N LEU A 154 10.17 -16.79 -1.56
CA LEU A 154 8.88 -16.09 -1.71
C LEU A 154 8.11 -16.56 -2.96
N LYS A 155 8.78 -16.72 -4.10
CA LYS A 155 8.18 -17.21 -5.36
C LYS A 155 7.69 -18.66 -5.28
N GLN A 156 8.28 -19.47 -4.40
CA GLN A 156 7.85 -20.86 -4.16
C GLN A 156 6.75 -20.96 -3.12
N THR A 157 6.67 -19.99 -2.21
CA THR A 157 5.73 -20.00 -1.08
C THR A 157 4.39 -19.36 -1.43
N PHE A 158 4.42 -18.30 -2.24
CA PHE A 158 3.24 -17.51 -2.57
C PHE A 158 2.85 -17.68 -4.04
N ASP A 159 1.55 -17.67 -4.28
CA ASP A 159 0.93 -17.82 -5.60
C ASP A 159 0.51 -16.47 -6.18
N GLN A 160 0.26 -15.48 -5.32
CA GLN A 160 -0.27 -14.17 -5.70
C GLN A 160 0.41 -13.05 -4.91
N PHE A 161 0.72 -11.95 -5.60
CA PHE A 161 1.23 -10.72 -5.04
C PHE A 161 0.31 -9.55 -5.39
N TYR A 162 -0.04 -8.77 -4.38
CA TYR A 162 -0.92 -7.61 -4.49
C TYR A 162 -0.27 -6.34 -3.96
N ILE A 163 -0.71 -5.21 -4.50
CA ILE A 163 -0.45 -3.89 -3.95
C ILE A 163 -1.80 -3.33 -3.51
N VAL A 164 -1.96 -3.04 -2.22
CA VAL A 164 -3.09 -2.25 -1.76
C VAL A 164 -2.68 -0.79 -1.82
N SER A 165 -3.30 -0.04 -2.74
CA SER A 165 -3.05 1.39 -2.87
C SER A 165 -4.11 2.22 -2.15
N TYR A 166 -3.70 3.39 -1.66
CA TYR A 166 -4.63 4.39 -1.13
C TYR A 166 -4.20 5.79 -1.55
N GLU A 167 -5.14 6.67 -1.87
CA GLU A 167 -4.86 8.04 -2.32
C GLU A 167 -5.67 9.04 -1.50
N MET A 168 -5.07 10.21 -1.23
CA MET A 168 -5.80 11.35 -0.68
C MET A 168 -6.02 12.38 -1.78
N ASP A 169 -7.16 13.05 -1.79
CA ASP A 169 -7.40 14.19 -2.67
C ASP A 169 -6.68 15.46 -2.17
N GLU A 170 -6.86 16.55 -2.93
CA GLU A 170 -6.32 17.87 -2.60
C GLU A 170 -6.81 18.38 -1.23
N THR A 171 -8.00 17.94 -0.81
CA THR A 171 -8.60 18.28 0.48
C THR A 171 -8.07 17.44 1.63
N LYS A 172 -7.12 16.53 1.34
CA LYS A 172 -6.54 15.54 2.26
C LYS A 172 -7.55 14.49 2.73
N LEU A 173 -8.67 14.32 2.04
CA LEU A 173 -9.60 13.23 2.31
C LEU A 173 -9.24 12.01 1.47
N LEU A 174 -9.56 10.83 1.98
CA LEU A 174 -9.31 9.58 1.29
C LEU A 174 -10.20 9.48 0.05
N SER A 175 -9.58 9.42 -1.13
CA SER A 175 -10.26 9.48 -2.43
C SER A 175 -10.21 8.17 -3.19
N LYS A 176 -9.28 7.27 -2.85
CA LYS A 176 -9.21 5.91 -3.41
C LYS A 176 -8.65 4.93 -2.40
N ILE A 177 -9.15 3.70 -2.45
CA ILE A 177 -8.52 2.51 -1.86
C ILE A 177 -8.70 1.39 -2.87
N GLN A 178 -7.62 0.75 -3.31
CA GLN A 178 -7.71 -0.24 -4.37
C GLN A 178 -6.85 -1.46 -4.07
N LEU A 179 -7.36 -2.63 -4.45
CA LEU A 179 -6.57 -3.83 -4.56
C LEU A 179 -6.04 -3.93 -5.99
N LEU A 180 -4.73 -3.97 -6.13
CA LEU A 180 -4.03 -4.00 -7.42
C LEU A 180 -3.19 -5.26 -7.56
N MET A 181 -3.06 -5.77 -8.77
CA MET A 181 -2.21 -6.90 -9.10
C MET A 181 -1.26 -6.54 -10.26
N PRO A 182 0.06 -6.42 -10.02
CA PRO A 182 1.02 -6.12 -11.07
C PRO A 182 1.39 -7.33 -11.92
N THR A 183 1.70 -7.10 -13.20
CA THR A 183 2.33 -8.10 -14.06
C THR A 183 3.77 -8.40 -13.60
N PRO A 184 4.34 -9.58 -13.94
CA PRO A 184 5.67 -9.99 -13.47
C PRO A 184 6.82 -9.09 -13.90
N ASP A 185 6.59 -8.21 -14.88
CA ASP A 185 7.54 -7.22 -15.37
C ASP A 185 7.19 -5.78 -14.93
N MET A 186 6.17 -5.62 -14.08
CA MET A 186 5.61 -4.34 -13.60
C MET A 186 5.16 -3.38 -14.71
N LYS A 187 5.08 -3.81 -15.98
CA LYS A 187 4.67 -2.92 -17.07
C LYS A 187 3.19 -2.57 -17.02
N LYS A 188 2.37 -3.45 -16.44
CA LYS A 188 0.95 -3.23 -16.20
C LYS A 188 0.62 -3.53 -14.74
N VAL A 189 -0.34 -2.77 -14.21
CA VAL A 189 -0.93 -3.01 -12.90
C VAL A 189 -2.44 -3.06 -13.08
N HIS A 190 -3.04 -4.20 -12.76
CA HIS A 190 -4.47 -4.42 -12.95
C HIS A 190 -5.23 -4.09 -11.67
N LEU A 191 -6.29 -3.30 -11.78
CA LEU A 191 -7.26 -3.13 -10.72
C LEU A 191 -7.98 -4.47 -10.49
N VAL A 192 -7.93 -5.01 -9.28
CA VAL A 192 -8.67 -6.21 -8.89
C VAL A 192 -9.99 -5.85 -8.24
N GLU A 193 -9.98 -4.82 -7.38
CA GLU A 193 -11.16 -4.34 -6.68
C GLU A 193 -10.98 -2.89 -6.22
N ASP A 194 -12.06 -2.10 -6.31
CA ASP A 194 -12.17 -0.79 -5.67
C ASP A 194 -12.80 -0.95 -4.28
N TRP A 195 -12.09 -0.51 -3.27
CA TRP A 195 -12.46 -0.61 -1.85
C TRP A 195 -12.85 0.73 -1.25
N LEU A 196 -12.86 1.83 -2.01
CA LEU A 196 -13.39 3.10 -1.52
C LEU A 196 -14.80 2.95 -0.92
N PRO A 197 -15.74 2.17 -1.51
CA PRO A 197 -17.06 1.97 -0.93
C PRO A 197 -17.05 1.34 0.48
N LEU A 198 -16.03 0.54 0.82
CA LEU A 198 -15.92 -0.09 2.14
C LEU A 198 -15.62 0.93 3.25
N ALA A 199 -15.05 2.09 2.89
CA ALA A 199 -14.78 3.16 3.85
C ALA A 199 -16.07 3.71 4.50
N PHE A 200 -17.21 3.65 3.79
CA PHE A 200 -18.51 4.09 4.32
C PHE A 200 -19.09 3.13 5.37
N HIS A 201 -18.62 1.89 5.43
CA HIS A 201 -19.02 0.91 6.45
C HIS A 201 -18.05 0.86 7.64
N SER A 202 -16.92 1.56 7.54
CA SER A 202 -15.95 1.62 8.63
C SER A 202 -16.49 2.39 9.82
N SER A 203 -16.07 2.01 11.02
CA SER A 203 -16.31 2.81 12.24
C SER A 203 -15.35 4.00 12.36
N TYR A 204 -14.33 4.08 11.49
CA TYR A 204 -13.37 5.16 11.43
C TYR A 204 -13.77 6.15 10.34
N HIS A 205 -14.12 7.36 10.74
CA HIS A 205 -14.40 8.45 9.83
C HIS A 205 -13.42 9.59 10.07
N ILE A 206 -13.03 10.25 8.99
CA ILE A 206 -12.15 11.41 9.00
C ILE A 206 -12.95 12.56 8.41
N THR A 207 -13.11 13.60 9.21
CA THR A 207 -13.86 14.79 8.83
C THR A 207 -12.94 15.85 8.25
N GLU A 208 -13.49 16.78 7.46
CA GLU A 208 -12.74 17.93 6.95
C GLU A 208 -12.09 18.75 8.08
N ILE A 209 -12.78 18.89 9.21
CA ILE A 209 -12.28 19.63 10.38
C ILE A 209 -11.02 18.96 10.95
N GLU A 210 -10.98 17.63 10.98
CA GLU A 210 -9.79 16.91 11.48
C GLU A 210 -8.59 17.12 10.56
N VAL A 211 -8.78 17.25 9.24
CA VAL A 211 -7.68 17.46 8.29
C VAL A 211 -7.28 18.93 8.12
N GLU A 212 -8.07 19.90 8.57
CA GLU A 212 -7.75 21.33 8.47
C GLU A 212 -6.37 21.68 9.05
N GLY A 213 -6.02 21.08 10.18
CA GLY A 213 -4.75 21.37 10.84
C GLY A 213 -3.51 21.00 10.02
N ILE A 214 -3.66 20.02 9.11
CA ILE A 214 -2.61 19.55 8.19
C ILE A 214 -2.75 20.11 6.76
N ARG A 215 -3.75 20.97 6.49
CA ARG A 215 -3.88 21.69 5.21
C ARG A 215 -2.95 22.91 5.19
N GLY A 216 -2.25 23.12 4.07
CA GLY A 216 -1.37 24.30 3.85
C GLY A 216 0.13 24.08 4.05
N GLU A 217 0.58 22.83 4.17
CA GLU A 217 1.98 22.41 4.12
C GLU A 217 2.24 21.45 2.95
#